data_AF-A0A8X6UDZ3-F1
#
_entry.id   AF-A0A8X6UDZ3-F1
#
_cell.length_a   1.000
_cell.length_b   1.000
_cell.length_c   1.000
_cell.angle_alpha   90.00
_cell.angle_beta   90.00
_cell.angle_gamma   90.00
#
_symmetry.space_group_name_H-M   'P 1'
#
loop_
_entity.id
_entity.type
_entity.pdbx_description
1 polymer ?
#
loop_
_entity_poly.entity_id
_entity_poly.type
_entity_poly.pdbx_seq_one_letter_code
_entity_poly.pdbx_strand_id
1 'polypeptide(L)'
;MKRFLSLLLFQEVAQKPMEKWFWSKRQILSTPFFEKIMSEMRYGLLTNFLHFENNDAFDKELHPNPKLRKISEFLDLAVKKFKSLCRLRPDIFVDESLIAYKGRLG
;
A
#
# COMPACT_ATOMS: atom_id res chain seq x y z
N MET A 1 10.53 -7.57 -0.50
CA MET A 1 9.11 -7.25 -0.25
C MET A 1 8.66 -7.41 1.19
N LYS A 2 8.82 -8.55 1.88
CA LYS A 2 8.35 -8.70 3.28
C LYS A 2 8.84 -7.61 4.24
N ARG A 3 10.14 -7.29 4.22
CA ARG A 3 10.75 -6.19 5.02
C ARG A 3 10.19 -4.81 4.69
N PHE A 4 9.81 -4.58 3.44
CA PHE A 4 9.22 -3.31 3.01
C PHE A 4 7.79 -3.18 3.55
N LEU A 5 6.98 -4.23 3.38
CA LEU A 5 5.62 -4.28 3.91
C LEU A 5 5.59 -4.16 5.45
N SER A 6 6.55 -4.78 6.16
CA SER A 6 6.64 -4.61 7.61
C SER A 6 6.96 -3.18 8.04
N LEU A 7 7.73 -2.44 7.23
CA LEU A 7 7.99 -1.02 7.51
C LEU A 7 6.73 -0.19 7.30
N LEU A 8 5.98 -0.41 6.21
CA LEU A 8 4.71 0.28 5.97
C LEU A 8 3.72 0.07 7.13
N LEU A 9 3.54 -1.18 7.57
CA LEU A 9 2.67 -1.50 8.71
C LEU A 9 3.15 -0.84 10.01
N PHE A 10 4.47 -0.72 10.20
CA PHE A 10 5.02 -0.11 11.40
C PHE A 10 4.95 1.42 11.38
N GLN A 11 4.92 2.07 10.21
CA GLN A 11 4.69 3.52 10.10
C GLN A 11 3.33 3.94 10.65
N GLU A 12 2.29 3.13 10.43
CA GLU A 12 0.95 3.35 10.97
C GLU A 12 0.92 3.32 12.50
N VAL A 13 1.78 2.51 13.12
CA VAL A 13 1.90 2.39 14.59
C VAL A 13 2.77 3.50 15.16
N ALA A 14 3.92 3.77 14.53
CA ALA A 14 4.93 4.69 15.04
C ALA A 14 4.61 6.17 14.76
N GLN A 15 3.74 6.45 13.79
CA GLN A 15 3.17 7.76 13.41
C GLN A 15 4.15 8.95 13.49
N LYS A 16 4.67 9.37 12.33
CA LYS A 16 5.47 10.60 12.21
C LYS A 16 4.86 11.52 11.17
N PRO A 17 4.93 12.85 11.37
CA PRO A 17 4.32 13.81 10.45
C PRO A 17 5.05 13.90 9.10
N MET A 18 6.29 13.42 9.01
CA MET A 18 7.06 13.38 7.77
C MET A 18 7.73 12.02 7.62
N GLU A 19 7.66 11.45 6.41
CA GLU A 19 8.21 10.13 6.11
C GLU A 19 9.73 10.05 6.36
N LYS A 20 10.49 11.06 5.93
CA LYS A 20 11.94 11.15 6.18
C LYS A 20 12.31 11.12 7.66
N TRP A 21 11.38 11.42 8.57
CA TRP A 21 11.67 11.39 10.02
C TRP A 21 11.78 9.98 10.56
N PHE A 22 11.25 8.96 9.87
CA PHE A 22 11.45 7.57 10.27
C PHE A 22 12.93 7.15 10.24
N TRP A 23 13.72 7.78 9.35
CA TRP A 23 15.17 7.57 9.22
C TRP A 23 16.01 8.70 9.84
N SER A 24 15.41 9.56 10.67
CA SER A 24 16.16 10.66 11.29
C SER A 24 17.16 10.16 12.34
N LYS A 25 18.38 10.71 12.29
CA LYS A 25 19.42 10.51 13.32
C LYS A 25 19.33 11.50 14.49
N ARG A 26 18.41 12.48 14.41
CA ARG A 26 18.17 13.42 15.52
C ARG A 26 17.57 12.66 16.68
N GLN A 27 18.15 12.79 17.88
CA GLN A 27 17.77 12.01 19.05
C GLN A 27 16.26 12.05 19.36
N ILE A 28 15.62 13.23 19.27
CA ILE A 28 14.18 13.40 19.52
C ILE A 28 13.27 12.74 18.47
N LEU A 29 13.78 12.50 17.26
CA LEU A 29 13.02 11.89 16.16
C LEU A 29 13.44 10.44 15.90
N SER A 30 14.49 9.95 16.55
CA SER A 30 15.12 8.70 16.20
C SER A 30 14.17 7.51 16.41
N THR A 31 14.02 6.71 15.37
CA THR A 31 13.36 5.40 15.41
C THR A 31 14.34 4.35 14.85
N PRO A 32 15.30 3.89 15.66
CA PRO A 32 16.44 3.08 15.19
C PRO A 32 16.05 1.80 14.43
N PHE A 33 14.84 1.29 14.66
CA PHE A 33 14.32 0.10 13.98
C PHE A 33 14.23 0.25 12.46
N PHE A 34 13.89 1.44 11.95
CA PHE A 34 13.71 1.68 10.51
C PHE A 34 15.04 1.55 9.75
N GLU A 35 16.09 2.26 10.19
CA GLU A 35 17.43 2.22 9.58
C GLU A 35 18.04 0.82 9.65
N LYS A 36 17.75 0.05 10.72
CA LYS A 36 18.21 -1.35 10.86
C LYS A 36 17.59 -2.31 9.84
N ILE A 37 16.35 -2.07 9.41
CA ILE A 37 15.66 -2.97 8.47
C ILE A 37 15.99 -2.62 7.02
N MET A 38 15.99 -1.33 6.69
CA MET A 38 16.17 -0.84 5.33
C MET A 38 16.68 0.60 5.36
N SER A 39 17.59 0.94 4.44
CA SER A 39 17.97 2.34 4.24
C SER A 39 16.83 3.17 3.67
N GLU A 40 16.80 4.46 3.99
CA GLU A 40 15.83 5.42 3.43
C GLU A 40 15.82 5.38 1.90
N MET A 41 17.00 5.38 1.29
CA MET A 41 17.16 5.29 -0.16
C MET A 41 16.50 4.05 -0.76
N ARG A 42 16.74 2.87 -0.17
CA ARG A 42 16.15 1.63 -0.69
C ARG A 42 14.63 1.62 -0.52
N TYR A 43 14.14 2.10 0.62
CA TYR A 43 12.71 2.23 0.87
C TYR A 43 12.05 3.19 -0.12
N GLY A 44 12.67 4.35 -0.40
CA GLY A 44 12.18 5.32 -1.37
C GLY A 44 12.12 4.75 -2.79
N LEU A 45 13.15 4.01 -3.22
CA LEU A 45 13.13 3.31 -4.51
C LEU A 45 11.99 2.30 -4.61
N LEU A 46 11.77 1.48 -3.57
CA LEU A 46 10.68 0.51 -3.58
C LEU A 46 9.31 1.20 -3.61
N THR A 47 9.16 2.32 -2.90
CA THR A 47 7.90 3.09 -2.87
C THR A 47 7.61 3.71 -4.24
N ASN A 48 8.63 4.26 -4.92
CA ASN A 48 8.47 4.91 -6.21
C ASN A 48 8.22 3.92 -7.37
N PHE A 49 8.77 2.71 -7.27
CA PHE A 49 8.72 1.71 -8.35
C PHE A 49 7.79 0.52 -8.02
N LEU A 50 6.91 0.65 -7.03
CA LEU A 50 5.92 -0.37 -6.72
C LEU A 50 4.88 -0.48 -7.85
N HIS A 51 4.79 -1.65 -8.46
CA HIS A 51 3.94 -1.91 -9.62
C HIS A 51 3.24 -3.26 -9.47
N PHE A 52 1.95 -3.32 -9.81
CA PHE A 52 1.11 -4.52 -9.65
C PHE A 52 0.50 -5.02 -10.96
N GLU A 53 0.88 -4.45 -12.10
CA GLU A 53 0.34 -4.78 -13.41
C GLU A 53 1.50 -5.20 -14.34
N ASN A 54 1.19 -5.92 -15.42
CA ASN A 54 2.09 -6.06 -16.55
C ASN A 54 1.60 -5.15 -17.68
N ASN A 55 2.34 -4.07 -17.97
CA ASN A 55 1.96 -3.10 -18.99
C ASN A 55 1.87 -3.70 -20.40
N ASP A 56 2.62 -4.76 -20.69
CA ASP A 56 2.65 -5.40 -22.02
C ASP A 56 1.42 -6.29 -22.27
N ALA A 57 0.74 -6.71 -21.20
CA ALA A 57 -0.42 -7.61 -21.27
C ALA A 57 -1.77 -6.86 -21.24
N PHE A 58 -1.75 -5.53 -21.12
CA PHE A 58 -2.97 -4.74 -20.94
C PHE A 58 -3.73 -4.54 -22.25
N ASP A 59 -4.92 -5.10 -22.34
CA ASP A 59 -5.90 -4.81 -23.38
C ASP A 59 -7.05 -3.97 -22.81
N LYS A 60 -7.22 -2.75 -23.34
CA LYS A 60 -8.21 -1.79 -22.87
C LYS A 60 -9.64 -2.22 -23.15
N GLU A 61 -9.89 -2.94 -24.26
CA GLU A 61 -11.24 -3.33 -24.68
C GLU A 61 -11.74 -4.54 -23.89
N LEU A 62 -10.83 -5.41 -23.47
CA LEU A 62 -11.13 -6.62 -22.71
C LEU A 62 -11.14 -6.40 -21.18
N HIS A 63 -10.50 -5.34 -20.68
CA HIS A 63 -10.35 -5.15 -19.25
C HIS A 63 -11.66 -4.65 -18.60
N PRO A 64 -12.15 -5.30 -17.52
CA PRO A 64 -13.45 -5.00 -16.91
C PRO A 64 -13.52 -3.59 -16.30
N ASN A 65 -12.41 -3.07 -15.80
CA ASN A 65 -12.32 -1.69 -15.31
C ASN A 65 -10.98 -1.02 -15.68
N PRO A 66 -10.85 -0.49 -16.92
CA PRO A 66 -9.59 0.04 -17.43
C PRO A 66 -8.96 1.15 -16.58
N LYS A 67 -9.77 1.89 -15.81
CA LYS A 67 -9.29 2.97 -14.90
C LYS A 67 -8.59 2.44 -13.66
N LEU A 68 -8.89 1.21 -13.23
CA LEU A 68 -8.27 0.57 -12.06
C LEU A 68 -7.18 -0.44 -12.44
N ARG A 69 -6.80 -0.53 -13.72
CA ARG A 69 -5.89 -1.56 -14.25
C ARG A 69 -4.62 -1.77 -13.42
N LYS A 70 -4.00 -0.68 -12.94
CA LYS A 70 -2.74 -0.69 -12.17
C LYS A 70 -2.81 -1.45 -10.85
N ILE A 71 -4.01 -1.69 -10.32
CA ILE A 71 -4.25 -2.35 -9.04
C ILE A 71 -5.31 -3.46 -9.12
N SER A 72 -5.93 -3.68 -10.30
CA SER A 72 -7.10 -4.55 -10.44
C SER A 72 -6.80 -5.98 -9.98
N GLU A 73 -5.73 -6.57 -10.49
CA GLU A 73 -5.34 -7.95 -10.14
C GLU A 73 -5.07 -8.12 -8.64
N PHE A 74 -4.40 -7.13 -8.05
CA PHE A 74 -4.12 -7.12 -6.62
C PHE A 74 -5.41 -7.01 -5.79
N LEU A 75 -6.31 -6.11 -6.17
CA LEU A 75 -7.61 -5.94 -5.51
C LEU A 75 -8.45 -7.21 -5.61
N ASP A 76 -8.52 -7.84 -6.78
CA ASP A 76 -9.28 -9.08 -6.98
C ASP A 76 -8.74 -10.21 -6.10
N LEU A 77 -7.42 -10.34 -6.02
CA LEU A 77 -6.76 -11.30 -5.15
C LEU A 77 -7.04 -11.00 -3.66
N ALA A 78 -7.01 -9.74 -3.25
CA ALA A 78 -7.31 -9.32 -1.88
C ALA A 78 -8.78 -9.62 -1.53
N VAL A 79 -9.73 -9.21 -2.35
CA VAL A 79 -11.17 -9.46 -2.17
C VAL A 79 -11.46 -10.95 -2.09
N LYS A 80 -10.87 -11.76 -2.98
CA LYS A 80 -11.02 -13.22 -2.96
C LYS A 80 -10.52 -13.82 -1.64
N LYS A 81 -9.36 -13.38 -1.15
CA LYS A 81 -8.81 -13.84 0.13
C LYS A 81 -9.68 -13.42 1.31
N PHE A 82 -10.12 -12.16 1.37
CA PHE A 82 -11.00 -11.70 2.44
C PHE A 82 -12.32 -12.47 2.46
N LYS A 83 -12.96 -12.70 1.32
CA LYS A 83 -14.18 -13.53 1.23
C LYS A 83 -13.96 -14.96 1.71
N SER A 84 -12.79 -15.54 1.46
CA SER A 84 -12.47 -16.90 1.91
C SER A 84 -12.19 -17.02 3.42
N LEU A 85 -11.68 -15.95 4.05
CA LEU A 85 -11.25 -15.94 5.44
C LEU A 85 -12.31 -15.35 6.39
N CYS A 86 -13.07 -14.36 5.92
CA CYS A 86 -14.08 -13.67 6.70
C CYS A 86 -15.43 -14.39 6.59
N ARG A 87 -15.86 -15.04 7.67
CA ARG A 87 -17.24 -15.51 7.81
C ARG A 87 -18.11 -14.35 8.28
N LEU A 88 -18.98 -13.87 7.40
CA LEU A 88 -19.93 -12.82 7.73
C LEU A 88 -21.03 -13.35 8.66
N ARG A 89 -21.48 -12.49 9.57
CA ARG A 89 -22.70 -12.73 10.36
C ARG A 89 -23.93 -12.29 9.56
N PRO A 90 -25.15 -12.68 9.96
CA PRO A 90 -26.38 -12.30 9.26
C PRO A 90 -26.58 -10.79 9.17
N ASP A 91 -26.16 -10.05 10.20
CA ASP A 91 -26.28 -8.60 10.26
C ASP A 91 -25.10 -7.95 9.53
N ILE A 92 -25.35 -7.44 8.33
CA ILE A 92 -24.37 -6.76 7.48
C ILE A 92 -24.83 -5.34 7.28
N PHE A 93 -23.92 -4.40 7.54
CA PHE A 93 -24.10 -2.99 7.24
C PHE A 93 -23.21 -2.63 6.04
N VAL A 94 -23.80 -1.92 5.09
CA VAL A 94 -23.08 -1.41 3.92
C VAL A 94 -22.87 0.08 4.13
N ASP A 95 -21.64 0.52 3.98
CA ASP A 95 -21.23 1.92 4.11
C ASP A 95 -20.08 2.22 3.15
N GLU A 96 -19.80 3.49 2.92
CA GLU A 96 -18.75 3.96 2.02
C GLU A 96 -17.54 4.46 2.79
N SER A 97 -16.35 4.09 2.33
CA SER A 97 -15.08 4.63 2.83
C SER A 97 -14.43 5.50 1.77
N LEU A 98 -14.02 6.72 2.14
CA LEU A 98 -13.30 7.62 1.27
C LEU A 98 -11.80 7.58 1.60
N ILE A 99 -10.98 7.38 0.57
CA ILE A 99 -9.52 7.48 0.67
C ILE A 99 -9.12 8.85 0.13
N ALA A 100 -8.61 9.70 1.02
CA ALA A 100 -8.14 11.03 0.64
C ALA A 100 -6.94 10.91 -0.32
N TYR A 101 -7.05 11.54 -1.49
CA TYR A 101 -5.96 11.61 -2.45
C TYR A 101 -5.94 12.98 -3.11
N LYS A 102 -4.74 13.56 -3.24
CA LYS A 102 -4.52 14.82 -3.95
C LYS A 102 -3.53 14.60 -5.08
N GLY A 103 -4.05 14.56 -6.31
CA GLY A 103 -3.27 14.31 -7.53
C GLY A 103 -4.18 14.12 -8.72
N ARG A 104 -3.62 13.78 -9.88
CA ARG A 104 -4.40 13.44 -11.09
C ARG A 104 -4.70 11.95 -11.09
N LEU A 105 -5.98 11.60 -10.99
CA LEU A 105 -6.47 10.24 -11.22
C LEU A 105 -7.01 10.19 -12.66
N GLY A 106 -6.47 9.30 -13.50
CA GLY A 106 -6.82 9.21 -14.92
C GLY A 106 -6.11 8.06 -15.61
#